data_AF-A0AAD6U5T9-F1
#
_entry.id   AF-A0AAD6U5T9-F1
#
_cell.length_a   1.000
_cell.length_b   1.000
_cell.length_c   1.000
_cell.angle_alpha   90.00
_cell.angle_beta   90.00
_cell.angle_gamma   90.00
#
_symmetry.space_group_name_H-M   'P 1'
#
loop_
_entity.id
_entity.type
_entity.pdbx_description
1 polymer ?
#
loop_
_entity_poly.entity_id
_entity_poly.type
_entity_poly.pdbx_seq_one_letter_code
_entity_poly.pdbx_strand_id
1 'polypeptide(L)'
;MHASLVRRSLAGLIPPKIATPGLVSGDASALGPLVSFYSALPKGPAPVPAMRGLKARFFSGKNASAAPVVGLIGGLFLIGYTLDYQMHLKHHKNHAH
;
A
#
# COMPACT_ATOMS: atom_id res chain seq x y z
N MET A 1 -34.11 -43.55 2.41
CA MET A 1 -32.89 -43.64 3.26
C MET A 1 -31.61 -43.12 2.58
N HIS A 2 -31.69 -42.31 1.51
CA HIS A 2 -30.50 -41.92 0.72
C HIS A 2 -29.82 -40.62 1.18
N ALA A 3 -30.55 -39.71 1.85
CA ALA A 3 -30.02 -38.41 2.27
C ALA A 3 -28.91 -38.50 3.34
N SER A 4 -28.92 -39.53 4.19
CA SER A 4 -27.92 -39.72 5.24
C SER A 4 -26.57 -40.23 4.70
N LEU A 5 -26.60 -41.06 3.64
CA LEU A 5 -25.39 -41.58 2.99
C LEU A 5 -24.63 -40.48 2.25
N VAL A 6 -25.34 -39.60 1.54
CA VAL A 6 -24.76 -38.44 0.85
C VAL A 6 -24.17 -37.44 1.86
N ARG A 7 -24.85 -37.21 3.00
CA ARG A 7 -24.31 -36.36 4.08
C ARG A 7 -23.02 -36.93 4.68
N ARG A 8 -22.93 -38.26 4.83
CA ARG A 8 -21.74 -38.93 5.39
C ARG A 8 -20.55 -38.92 4.43
N SER A 9 -20.77 -39.06 3.11
CA SER A 9 -19.67 -38.94 2.13
C SER A 9 -19.14 -37.50 2.02
N LEU A 10 -19.99 -36.50 2.27
CA LEU A 10 -19.61 -35.08 2.30
C LEU A 10 -19.06 -34.61 3.66
N ALA A 11 -19.14 -35.43 4.71
CA ALA A 11 -18.76 -35.03 6.07
C ALA A 11 -17.24 -34.85 6.27
N GLY A 12 -16.40 -35.38 5.37
CA GLY A 12 -14.94 -35.17 5.38
C GLY A 12 -14.45 -34.01 4.52
N LEU A 13 -15.35 -33.39 3.73
CA LEU A 13 -15.03 -32.31 2.78
C LEU A 13 -14.83 -30.96 3.49
N ILE A 14 -15.53 -30.77 4.60
CA ILE A 14 -15.37 -29.61 5.47
C ILE A 14 -14.77 -30.13 6.77
N PRO A 15 -13.49 -29.82 7.05
CA PRO A 15 -12.88 -30.26 8.29
C PRO A 15 -13.69 -29.71 9.47
N PRO A 16 -13.94 -30.52 10.52
CA PRO A 16 -14.65 -30.06 11.70
C PRO A 16 -13.92 -28.85 12.31
N LYS A 17 -14.65 -27.98 13.00
CA LYS A 17 -14.07 -26.88 13.81
C LYS A 17 -13.33 -27.45 15.02
N ILE A 18 -12.24 -28.16 14.77
CA ILE A 18 -11.16 -28.36 15.72
C ILE A 18 -10.41 -27.01 15.74
N ALA A 19 -9.96 -26.58 16.92
CA ALA A 19 -9.33 -25.28 17.17
C ALA A 19 -8.46 -24.80 15.98
N THR A 20 -8.46 -23.47 15.74
CA THR A 20 -7.70 -22.80 14.67
C THR A 20 -6.44 -23.57 14.29
N PRO A 21 -6.21 -23.90 13.01
CA PRO A 21 -5.22 -24.90 12.58
C PRO A 21 -3.82 -24.78 13.20
N GLY A 22 -3.42 -23.57 13.63
CA GLY A 22 -2.16 -23.31 14.33
C GLY A 22 -2.09 -23.78 15.80
N LEU A 23 -3.16 -24.28 16.41
CA LEU A 23 -3.16 -24.82 17.78
C LEU A 23 -2.98 -26.35 17.83
N VAL A 24 -3.10 -27.04 16.70
CA VAL A 24 -3.10 -28.52 16.64
C VAL A 24 -1.69 -29.11 16.57
N SER A 25 -0.69 -28.32 16.18
CA SER A 25 0.73 -28.70 16.24
C SER A 25 1.31 -28.24 17.57
N GLY A 26 1.68 -29.18 18.44
CA GLY A 26 2.31 -28.94 19.74
C GLY A 26 3.75 -28.42 19.65
N ASP A 27 4.00 -27.40 18.82
CA ASP A 27 5.34 -26.90 18.53
C ASP A 27 5.34 -25.38 18.34
N ALA A 28 6.11 -24.68 19.19
CA ALA A 28 6.60 -23.29 19.14
C ALA A 28 5.60 -22.12 18.91
N SER A 29 4.46 -22.35 18.26
CA SER A 29 3.47 -21.36 17.85
C SER A 29 2.63 -20.84 19.02
N ALA A 30 2.53 -21.61 20.10
CA ALA A 30 1.87 -21.21 21.34
C ALA A 30 2.56 -20.03 22.04
N LEU A 31 3.86 -19.83 21.80
CA LEU A 31 4.63 -18.72 22.39
C LEU A 31 4.61 -17.44 21.52
N GLY A 32 4.15 -17.53 20.27
CA GLY A 32 4.04 -16.39 19.35
C GLY A 32 3.23 -15.21 19.91
N PRO A 33 2.04 -15.44 20.52
CA PRO A 33 1.27 -14.40 21.19
C PRO A 33 2.00 -13.76 22.37
N LEU A 34 2.78 -14.53 23.14
CA LEU A 34 3.56 -14.02 24.28
C LEU A 34 4.73 -13.16 23.81
N VAL A 35 5.47 -13.61 22.79
CA VAL A 35 6.55 -12.84 22.17
C VAL A 35 6.00 -11.58 21.50
N SER A 36 4.85 -11.66 20.82
CA SER A 36 4.16 -10.52 20.21
C SER A 36 3.74 -9.51 21.27
N PHE A 37 3.14 -9.97 22.38
CA PHE A 37 2.78 -9.12 23.51
C PHE A 37 3.98 -8.35 24.03
N TYR A 38 5.08 -9.04 24.37
CA TYR A 38 6.29 -8.38 24.87
C TYR A 38 6.99 -7.49 23.84
N SER A 39 6.94 -7.86 22.55
CA SER A 39 7.51 -7.06 21.47
C SER A 39 6.74 -5.76 21.23
N ALA A 40 5.42 -5.80 21.46
CA ALA A 40 4.48 -4.71 21.23
C ALA A 40 4.27 -3.79 22.44
N LEU A 41 4.95 -4.02 23.58
CA LEU A 41 4.95 -3.03 24.66
C LEU A 41 5.35 -1.67 24.09
N PRO A 42 4.73 -0.56 24.55
CA PRO A 42 5.06 0.78 24.09
C PRO A 42 6.53 1.10 24.37
N LYS A 43 7.38 0.83 23.38
CA LYS A 43 8.71 1.41 23.29
C LYS A 43 8.46 2.86 22.90
N GLY A 44 9.22 3.79 23.49
CA GLY A 44 9.06 5.23 23.21
C GLY A 44 9.04 5.57 21.71
N PRO A 45 8.79 6.84 21.36
CA PRO A 45 8.62 7.25 19.97
C PRO A 45 9.74 6.71 19.08
N ALA A 46 9.35 6.06 17.97
CA ALA A 46 10.30 5.45 17.05
C ALA A 46 11.31 6.50 16.55
N PRO A 47 12.60 6.15 16.40
CA PRO A 47 13.62 7.07 15.93
C PRO A 47 13.22 7.68 14.59
N VAL A 48 13.38 9.00 14.46
CA VAL A 48 13.15 9.68 13.19
C VAL A 48 14.22 9.20 12.20
N PRO A 49 13.87 8.59 11.05
CA PRO A 49 14.86 8.12 10.10
C PRO A 49 15.70 9.29 9.60
N ALA A 50 17.04 9.15 9.70
CA ALA A 50 18.00 10.20 9.36
C ALA A 50 17.90 10.68 7.91
N MET A 51 17.51 9.78 6.98
CA MET A 51 17.20 10.12 5.60
C MET A 51 15.70 9.99 5.34
N ARG A 52 15.04 11.12 5.07
CA ARG A 52 13.65 11.17 4.61
C ARG A 52 13.63 11.35 3.10
N GLY A 53 13.37 10.27 2.37
CA GLY A 53 13.13 10.31 0.91
C GLY A 53 11.86 11.11 0.54
N LEU A 54 11.64 11.32 -0.75
CA LEU A 54 10.51 12.13 -1.26
C LEU A 54 9.15 11.67 -0.69
N LYS A 55 8.96 10.34 -0.59
CA LYS A 55 7.79 9.72 0.05
C LYS A 55 7.60 10.16 1.50
N ALA A 56 8.65 10.10 2.31
CA ALA A 56 8.61 10.50 3.72
C ALA A 56 8.43 12.01 3.93
N ARG A 57 8.72 12.82 2.91
CA ARG A 57 8.61 14.29 2.95
C ARG A 57 7.23 14.80 2.53
N PHE A 58 6.58 14.16 1.57
CA PHE A 58 5.34 14.68 0.99
C PHE A 58 4.16 13.67 0.95
N PHE A 59 4.40 12.39 1.22
CA PHE A 59 3.39 11.33 1.03
C PHE A 59 3.19 10.45 2.27
N SER A 60 3.73 10.81 3.44
CA SER A 60 3.62 9.97 4.65
C SER A 60 3.32 10.76 5.90
N GLY A 61 2.38 10.23 6.68
CA GLY A 61 1.98 10.75 7.99
C GLY A 61 1.50 12.19 7.95
N LYS A 62 1.85 12.97 8.97
CA LYS A 62 1.53 14.41 9.11
C LYS A 62 2.06 15.32 8.00
N ASN A 63 2.99 14.80 7.17
CA ASN A 63 3.58 15.54 6.06
C ASN A 63 2.95 15.17 4.70
N ALA A 64 1.86 14.38 4.69
CA ALA A 64 1.12 14.12 3.47
C ALA A 64 0.56 15.44 2.93
N SER A 65 1.00 15.83 1.73
CA SER A 65 0.67 17.12 1.12
C SER A 65 0.48 16.96 -0.39
N ALA A 66 -0.42 17.78 -0.95
CA ALA A 66 -0.65 17.87 -2.39
C ALA A 66 0.45 18.63 -3.15
N ALA A 67 1.47 19.16 -2.47
CA ALA A 67 2.54 19.93 -3.09
C ALA A 67 3.23 19.23 -4.28
N PRO A 68 3.54 17.92 -4.26
CA PRO A 68 4.11 17.24 -5.42
C PRO A 68 3.17 17.19 -6.63
N VAL A 69 1.86 17.10 -6.39
CA VAL A 69 0.85 17.08 -7.46
C VAL A 69 0.77 18.45 -8.12
N VAL A 70 0.72 19.51 -7.32
CA VAL A 70 0.73 20.90 -7.84
C VAL A 70 2.04 21.19 -8.60
N GLY A 71 3.18 20.75 -8.07
CA GLY A 71 4.47 20.87 -8.75
C GLY A 71 4.51 20.14 -10.09
N LEU A 72 3.92 18.94 -10.16
CA LEU A 72 3.80 18.17 -11.40
C LEU A 72 2.93 18.92 -12.42
N ILE A 73 1.76 19.42 -12.02
CA ILE A 73 0.87 20.19 -12.88
C ILE A 73 1.59 21.43 -13.44
N GLY A 74 2.24 22.21 -12.57
CA GLY A 74 3.02 23.38 -12.99
C GLY A 74 4.17 23.02 -13.94
N GLY A 75 4.87 21.92 -13.67
CA GLY A 75 5.93 21.41 -14.55
C GLY A 75 5.41 21.03 -15.94
N LEU A 76 4.26 20.35 -16.02
CA LEU A 76 3.62 20.00 -17.30
C LEU A 76 3.20 21.24 -18.08
N PHE A 77 2.63 22.26 -17.43
CA PHE A 77 2.28 23.51 -18.11
C PHE A 77 3.49 24.23 -18.67
N LEU A 78 4.60 24.31 -17.91
CA LEU A 78 5.82 24.93 -18.40
C LEU A 78 6.40 24.18 -19.60
N ILE A 79 6.46 22.85 -19.54
CA ILE A 79 6.94 22.02 -20.65
C ILE A 79 6.01 22.15 -21.86
N GLY A 80 4.70 22.11 -21.66
CA GLY A 80 3.72 22.30 -22.72
C GLY A 80 3.87 23.66 -23.41
N TYR A 81 4.03 24.73 -22.63
CA TYR A 81 4.23 26.07 -23.15
C TYR A 81 5.54 26.22 -23.92
N THR A 82 6.65 25.64 -23.45
CA THR A 82 7.92 25.72 -24.19
C THR A 82 7.85 24.97 -25.51
N LEU A 83 7.17 23.82 -25.56
CA LEU A 83 6.93 23.07 -26.79
C LEU A 83 6.06 23.87 -27.76
N ASP A 84 4.94 24.41 -27.29
CA ASP A 84 4.01 25.20 -28.11
C ASP A 84 4.68 26.48 -28.62
N TYR A 85 5.51 27.13 -27.79
CA TYR A 85 6.30 28.29 -28.21
C TYR A 85 7.27 27.95 -29.33
N GLN A 86 7.99 26.83 -29.19
CA GLN A 86 9.00 26.41 -30.17
C GLN A 86 8.37 25.93 -31.48
N MET A 87 7.25 25.22 -31.44
CA MET A 87 6.63 24.62 -32.61
C MET A 87 5.67 25.56 -33.33
N HIS A 88 4.92 26.36 -32.57
CA HIS A 88 3.81 27.15 -33.08
C HIS A 88 4.05 28.66 -32.94
N LEU A 89 4.09 29.19 -31.70
CA LEU A 89 4.02 30.65 -31.48
C LEU A 89 5.19 31.40 -32.12
N LYS A 90 6.40 30.83 -32.16
CA LYS A 90 7.57 31.49 -32.73
C LYS A 90 7.51 31.63 -34.26
N HIS A 91 6.80 30.74 -34.94
CA HIS A 91 6.69 30.74 -36.41
C HIS A 91 5.47 31.51 -36.92
N HIS A 92 4.57 31.90 -36.00
CA HIS A 92 3.29 32.53 -36.31
C HIS A 92 3.37 33.94 -36.95
N LYS A 93 4.57 34.53 -37.04
CA LYS A 93 4.80 35.87 -37.63
C LYS A 93 5.46 35.85 -39.03
N ASN A 94 5.85 34.70 -39.55
CA ASN A 94 6.58 34.59 -40.84
C ASN A 94 5.69 34.22 -42.04
N HIS A 95 4.37 34.24 -41.88
CA HIS A 95 3.43 34.03 -42.97
C HIS A 95 2.38 35.15 -42.96
N ALA A 96 2.23 35.87 -44.08
CA ALA A 96 1.08 36.71 -44.31
C ALA A 96 -0.16 35.82 -44.45
N HIS A 97 -1.25 36.20 -43.77
CA HIS A 97 -2.57 35.64 -44.03
C HIS A 97 -3.03 35.94 -45.45
#